data_AF-A0A7V1MJ84-F1
#
_entry.id   AF-A0A7V1MJ84-F1
#
_cell.length_a   1.000
_cell.length_b   1.000
_cell.length_c   1.000
_cell.angle_alpha   90.00
_cell.angle_beta   90.00
_cell.angle_gamma   90.00
#
_symmetry.space_group_name_H-M   'P 1'
#
loop_
_entity.id
_entity.type
_entity.pdbx_description
1 polymer ?
#
loop_
_entity_poly.entity_id
_entity_poly.type
_entity_poly.pdbx_seq_one_letter_code
_entity_poly.pdbx_strand_id
1 'polypeptide(L)'
;MKDSIGLVETHLVTFEGLFRLESDAVLEDITIAYETYGKLNEDRDNAILVCHALSGDAHASGFHDGDKKPGWWDIMIGPGKAFDTKKYFVICSNVIGGCKGASGPGSINPKTNKPYGLTFPVVTISDMVNAQKLLIDHLDINKIMSISGGSMGGMQALQWTISYPDIIMSCIPIATTSKHSALQIAFDEVGRQAIMADPGWEDGDYYENDLPFRGLSVARMIGHITYMSDTSMENKFGRALKKKEYGYDFTQEFEVEGYLRNRGDNFIQRFDANSYLYITKAMDYFDLQKEANLFEVFQPVKNTKFLVIAFSSDWLYPPYQSKEIVKACKMNGIDVTYCEISSDYGHDAFLIEYAEETKLITHFLEKVKNNKVHAEN
;
A
#
# COMPACT_ATOMS: atom_id res chain seq x y z
N MET A 1 -6.37 21.21 -9.72
CA MET A 1 -6.24 22.28 -8.70
C MET A 1 -7.54 22.57 -7.94
N LYS A 2 -8.71 22.73 -8.58
CA LYS A 2 -9.94 23.12 -7.84
C LYS A 2 -10.44 22.12 -6.77
N ASP A 3 -10.04 20.84 -6.85
CA ASP A 3 -10.54 19.78 -5.95
C ASP A 3 -9.44 19.02 -5.16
N SER A 4 -8.18 19.49 -5.20
CA SER A 4 -7.09 18.94 -4.37
C SER A 4 -7.06 19.66 -3.01
N ILE A 5 -6.52 19.02 -1.98
CA ILE A 5 -6.40 19.63 -0.64
C ILE A 5 -5.37 20.77 -0.58
N GLY A 6 -4.55 20.93 -1.61
CA GLY A 6 -3.56 22.00 -1.70
C GLY A 6 -2.19 21.55 -1.21
N LEU A 7 -1.42 22.46 -0.62
CA LEU A 7 -0.10 22.15 -0.08
C LEU A 7 -0.22 21.33 1.21
N VAL A 8 0.61 20.29 1.32
CA VAL A 8 0.70 19.40 2.48
C VAL A 8 2.17 19.26 2.89
N GLU A 9 2.41 19.02 4.17
CA GLU A 9 3.74 18.79 4.72
C GLU A 9 3.82 17.36 5.27
N THR A 10 4.91 16.66 4.94
CA THR A 10 5.24 15.39 5.59
C THR A 10 5.80 15.64 6.98
N HIS A 11 5.16 15.06 7.98
CA HIS A 11 5.63 15.09 9.36
C HIS A 11 6.47 13.85 9.66
N LEU A 12 7.55 14.04 10.43
CA LEU A 12 8.36 12.96 10.96
C LEU A 12 8.19 12.92 12.48
N VAL A 13 7.85 11.75 13.01
CA VAL A 13 7.84 11.50 14.45
C VAL A 13 8.77 10.33 14.74
N THR A 14 9.66 10.50 15.72
CA THR A 14 10.57 9.45 16.19
C THR A 14 10.13 8.99 17.57
N PHE A 15 9.88 7.70 17.70
CA PHE A 15 9.52 7.04 18.95
C PHE A 15 10.77 6.46 19.58
N GLU A 16 11.26 7.13 20.63
CA GLU A 16 12.43 6.67 21.38
C GLU A 16 12.16 5.34 22.10
N GLY A 17 13.13 4.45 22.08
CA GLY A 17 13.09 3.17 22.77
C GLY A 17 13.21 1.95 21.86
N LEU A 18 12.85 0.79 22.40
CA LEU A 18 13.00 -0.50 21.73
C LEU A 18 11.69 -0.91 21.06
N PHE A 19 11.73 -1.09 19.74
CA PHE A 19 10.65 -1.66 18.95
C PHE A 19 10.98 -3.11 18.60
N ARG A 20 10.29 -4.05 19.24
CA ARG A 20 10.45 -5.49 19.02
C ARG A 20 9.59 -5.93 17.83
N LEU A 21 10.23 -6.59 16.87
CA LEU A 21 9.60 -7.16 15.68
C LEU A 21 9.08 -8.57 15.96
N GLU A 22 8.22 -9.09 15.09
CA GLU A 22 7.73 -10.48 15.11
C GLU A 22 8.89 -11.50 15.04
N SER A 23 10.01 -11.12 14.42
CA SER A 23 11.23 -11.91 14.35
C SER A 23 12.10 -11.90 15.62
N ASP A 24 11.65 -11.26 16.71
CA ASP A 24 12.39 -10.95 17.93
C ASP A 24 13.57 -9.98 17.78
N ALA A 25 13.92 -9.60 16.55
CA ALA A 25 14.84 -8.51 16.29
C ALA A 25 14.30 -7.19 16.86
N VAL A 26 15.22 -6.28 17.20
CA VAL A 26 14.89 -5.02 17.85
C VAL A 26 15.44 -3.87 17.02
N LEU A 27 14.56 -2.93 16.71
CA LEU A 27 14.93 -1.61 16.22
C LEU A 27 14.99 -0.64 17.40
N GLU A 28 16.06 0.15 17.46
CA GLU A 28 16.18 1.28 18.38
C GLU A 28 15.68 2.53 17.65
N ASP A 29 14.82 3.30 18.32
CA ASP A 29 14.26 4.57 17.88
C ASP A 29 13.64 4.51 16.46
N ILE A 30 12.32 4.28 16.39
CA ILE A 30 11.66 4.18 15.08
C ILE A 30 11.09 5.53 14.65
N THR A 31 11.41 5.95 13.43
CA THR A 31 10.83 7.13 12.79
C THR A 31 9.69 6.71 11.88
N ILE A 32 8.57 7.42 11.98
CA ILE A 32 7.42 7.27 11.08
C ILE A 32 7.21 8.59 10.35
N ALA A 33 7.19 8.51 9.02
CA ALA A 33 6.77 9.62 8.16
C ALA A 33 5.27 9.51 7.89
N TYR A 34 4.54 10.60 8.10
CA TYR A 34 3.09 10.62 7.92
C TYR A 34 2.57 11.97 7.45
N GLU A 35 1.39 11.95 6.86
CA GLU A 35 0.60 13.12 6.49
C GLU A 35 -0.82 12.97 7.00
N THR A 36 -1.47 14.12 7.18
CA THR A 36 -2.87 14.18 7.60
C THR A 36 -3.66 15.14 6.74
N TYR A 37 -4.93 14.82 6.51
CA TYR A 37 -5.82 15.55 5.62
C TYR A 37 -7.18 15.74 6.27
N GLY A 38 -7.65 16.99 6.35
CA GLY A 38 -8.88 17.33 7.07
C GLY A 38 -8.62 17.64 8.55
N LYS A 39 -9.67 17.53 9.39
CA LYS A 39 -9.58 17.88 10.82
C LYS A 39 -10.22 16.81 11.70
N LEU A 40 -9.48 16.39 12.73
CA LEU A 40 -9.99 15.52 13.79
C LEU A 40 -11.06 16.27 14.59
N ASN A 41 -12.23 15.66 14.77
CA ASN A 41 -13.31 16.26 15.55
C ASN A 41 -13.10 16.12 17.07
N GLU A 42 -13.93 16.80 17.86
CA GLU A 42 -13.84 16.80 19.33
C GLU A 42 -14.04 15.40 19.93
N ASP A 43 -14.92 14.60 19.33
CA ASP A 43 -15.17 13.21 19.74
C ASP A 43 -14.07 12.22 19.30
N ARG A 44 -13.11 12.69 18.47
CA ARG A 44 -11.99 11.92 17.91
C ARG A 44 -12.41 10.60 17.26
N ASP A 45 -13.56 10.62 16.58
CA ASP A 45 -14.22 9.43 16.01
C ASP A 45 -14.33 9.46 14.48
N ASN A 46 -13.76 10.49 13.83
CA ASN A 46 -13.81 10.67 12.38
C ASN A 46 -12.46 10.35 11.69
N ALA A 47 -11.55 9.67 12.39
CA ALA A 47 -10.24 9.31 11.86
C ALA A 47 -10.33 8.15 10.85
N ILE A 48 -9.68 8.30 9.69
CA ILE A 48 -9.53 7.26 8.68
C ILE A 48 -8.04 7.00 8.42
N LEU A 49 -7.59 5.78 8.58
CA LEU A 49 -6.21 5.39 8.25
C LEU A 49 -6.16 4.81 6.83
N VAL A 50 -5.36 5.43 5.97
CA VAL A 50 -5.06 4.98 4.61
C VAL A 50 -3.70 4.30 4.59
N CYS A 51 -3.69 3.03 4.21
CA CYS A 51 -2.49 2.21 4.07
C CYS A 51 -2.08 2.16 2.59
N HIS A 52 -0.86 2.57 2.28
CA HIS A 52 -0.37 2.63 0.90
C HIS A 52 0.00 1.24 0.35
N ALA A 53 -0.04 1.11 -0.99
CA ALA A 53 0.45 -0.08 -1.71
C ALA A 53 1.99 -0.10 -1.82
N LEU A 54 2.58 -1.15 -2.40
CA LEU A 54 4.04 -1.37 -2.49
C LEU A 54 4.87 -0.12 -2.82
N SER A 55 4.43 0.67 -3.82
CA SER A 55 5.18 1.83 -4.32
C SER A 55 4.65 3.19 -3.87
N GLY A 56 3.64 3.21 -3.00
CA GLY A 56 3.12 4.42 -2.38
C GLY A 56 3.97 4.86 -1.20
N ASP A 57 3.54 5.94 -0.55
CA ASP A 57 4.17 6.54 0.61
C ASP A 57 3.13 7.32 1.44
N ALA A 58 3.58 8.12 2.40
CA ALA A 58 2.71 8.97 3.21
C ALA A 58 1.96 10.04 2.40
N HIS A 59 2.47 10.43 1.22
CA HIS A 59 1.90 11.51 0.42
C HIS A 59 0.73 11.02 -0.45
N ALA A 60 -0.41 10.78 0.19
CA ALA A 60 -1.62 10.27 -0.44
C ALA A 60 -2.46 11.34 -1.15
N SER A 61 -2.37 12.61 -0.77
CA SER A 61 -3.14 13.70 -1.40
C SER A 61 -2.44 15.06 -1.29
N GLY A 62 -2.85 16.03 -2.11
CA GLY A 62 -2.26 17.35 -2.11
C GLY A 62 -0.96 17.42 -2.91
N PHE A 63 -0.16 18.44 -2.65
CA PHE A 63 1.13 18.69 -3.30
C PHE A 63 2.18 19.07 -2.24
N HIS A 64 3.44 18.69 -2.44
CA HIS A 64 4.55 19.39 -1.79
C HIS A 64 4.96 20.62 -2.60
N ASP A 65 5.74 21.51 -2.00
CA ASP A 65 6.25 22.69 -2.71
C ASP A 65 7.12 22.26 -3.90
N GLY A 66 6.86 22.83 -5.07
CA GLY A 66 7.54 22.50 -6.32
C GLY A 66 7.04 21.25 -7.06
N ASP A 67 6.09 20.49 -6.49
CA ASP A 67 5.57 19.29 -7.14
C ASP A 67 4.77 19.59 -8.41
N LYS A 68 4.96 18.73 -9.41
CA LYS A 68 4.19 18.76 -10.67
C LYS A 68 2.98 17.83 -10.66
N LYS A 69 2.91 16.90 -9.70
CA LYS A 69 1.85 15.91 -9.56
C LYS A 69 1.42 15.84 -8.11
N PRO A 70 0.13 15.59 -7.84
CA PRO A 70 -0.32 15.45 -6.47
C PRO A 70 0.04 14.07 -5.91
N GLY A 71 -0.26 13.88 -4.62
CA GLY A 71 -0.15 12.60 -3.92
C GLY A 71 -0.85 11.43 -4.63
N TRP A 72 -0.43 10.21 -4.27
CA TRP A 72 -0.71 9.00 -5.06
C TRP A 72 -2.19 8.61 -5.13
N TRP A 73 -3.03 9.10 -4.21
CA TRP A 73 -4.48 8.87 -4.19
C TRP A 73 -5.28 10.17 -4.11
N ASP A 74 -4.73 11.29 -4.63
CA ASP A 74 -5.40 12.60 -4.54
C ASP A 74 -6.83 12.52 -5.07
N ILE A 75 -7.10 11.78 -6.14
CA ILE A 75 -8.44 11.62 -6.71
C ILE A 75 -9.48 11.05 -5.73
N MET A 76 -9.06 10.31 -4.70
CA MET A 76 -9.93 9.70 -3.68
C MET A 76 -9.97 10.49 -2.37
N ILE A 77 -8.92 11.24 -2.04
CA ILE A 77 -8.78 11.95 -0.77
C ILE A 77 -8.81 13.46 -1.00
N GLY A 78 -9.78 14.15 -0.40
CA GLY A 78 -9.90 15.60 -0.51
C GLY A 78 -11.34 16.10 -0.35
N PRO A 79 -11.60 17.40 -0.52
CA PRO A 79 -12.91 17.97 -0.23
C PRO A 79 -14.00 17.44 -1.17
N GLY A 80 -14.99 16.72 -0.64
CA GLY A 80 -16.08 16.11 -1.40
C GLY A 80 -15.73 14.84 -2.19
N LYS A 81 -14.52 14.28 -1.98
CA LYS A 81 -14.09 13.00 -2.58
C LYS A 81 -14.51 11.81 -1.70
N ALA A 82 -14.16 10.58 -2.10
CA ALA A 82 -14.50 9.34 -1.39
C ALA A 82 -14.15 9.41 0.10
N PHE A 83 -12.92 9.83 0.39
CA PHE A 83 -12.45 10.18 1.72
C PHE A 83 -12.55 11.70 1.88
N ASP A 84 -13.77 12.16 2.15
CA ASP A 84 -14.10 13.58 2.23
C ASP A 84 -13.42 14.27 3.43
N THR A 85 -12.36 15.03 3.15
CA THR A 85 -11.58 15.78 4.18
C THR A 85 -12.35 16.92 4.85
N LYS A 86 -13.56 17.26 4.36
CA LYS A 86 -14.49 18.14 5.11
C LYS A 86 -15.22 17.40 6.24
N LYS A 87 -15.27 16.07 6.19
CA LYS A 87 -15.97 15.21 7.15
C LYS A 87 -15.01 14.39 8.01
N TYR A 88 -13.91 13.93 7.42
CA TYR A 88 -12.99 12.95 8.02
C TYR A 88 -11.60 13.55 8.23
N PHE A 89 -10.89 12.96 9.20
CA PHE A 89 -9.47 13.18 9.42
C PHE A 89 -8.71 11.99 8.85
N VAL A 90 -8.17 12.14 7.64
CA VAL A 90 -7.47 11.07 6.94
C VAL A 90 -5.99 11.11 7.32
N ILE A 91 -5.41 9.95 7.62
CA ILE A 91 -4.01 9.78 7.98
C ILE A 91 -3.40 8.79 6.99
N CYS A 92 -2.23 9.11 6.44
CA CYS A 92 -1.43 8.15 5.68
C CYS A 92 0.00 8.18 6.20
N SER A 93 0.61 7.02 6.38
CA SER A 93 1.98 6.91 6.88
C SER A 93 2.77 5.94 6.02
N ASN A 94 4.05 6.26 5.81
CA ASN A 94 4.96 5.36 5.12
C ASN A 94 5.31 4.19 6.05
N VAL A 95 5.30 2.96 5.52
CA VAL A 95 5.64 1.77 6.30
C VAL A 95 7.10 1.75 6.73
N ILE A 96 7.38 1.17 7.89
CA ILE A 96 8.75 0.77 8.25
C ILE A 96 9.27 -0.26 7.25
N GLY A 97 10.56 -0.22 6.94
CA GLY A 97 11.16 -0.93 5.80
C GLY A 97 11.02 -0.19 4.46
N GLY A 98 10.20 0.86 4.38
CA GLY A 98 10.10 1.73 3.22
C GLY A 98 11.25 2.74 3.09
N CYS A 99 11.17 3.59 2.06
CA CYS A 99 12.25 4.53 1.70
C CYS A 99 11.79 5.99 1.55
N LYS A 100 10.65 6.34 2.17
CA LYS A 100 10.03 7.68 2.10
C LYS A 100 9.83 8.26 3.49
N GLY A 101 10.93 8.38 4.23
CA GLY A 101 11.02 9.07 5.52
C GLY A 101 10.88 8.18 6.76
N ALA A 102 10.07 7.11 6.70
CA ALA A 102 10.01 6.14 7.80
C ALA A 102 11.29 5.29 7.89
N SER A 103 11.57 4.73 9.08
CA SER A 103 12.74 3.88 9.32
C SER A 103 12.76 2.68 8.35
N GLY A 104 13.86 2.53 7.62
CA GLY A 104 14.06 1.47 6.64
C GLY A 104 15.55 1.21 6.37
N PRO A 105 15.88 0.35 5.39
CA PRO A 105 17.27 0.00 5.08
C PRO A 105 18.13 1.19 4.66
N GLY A 106 17.54 2.22 4.05
CA GLY A 106 18.24 3.47 3.72
C GLY A 106 18.43 4.43 4.89
N SER A 107 17.81 4.19 6.04
CA SER A 107 17.97 5.03 7.24
C SER A 107 19.36 4.83 7.87
N ILE A 108 19.87 5.86 8.54
CA ILE A 108 21.15 5.77 9.23
C ILE A 108 21.02 4.89 10.48
N ASN A 109 21.87 3.88 10.58
CA ASN A 109 22.03 3.07 11.77
C ASN A 109 22.86 3.86 12.81
N PRO A 110 22.32 4.16 14.00
CA PRO A 110 23.01 4.97 15.01
C PRO A 110 24.27 4.28 15.57
N LYS A 111 24.39 2.96 15.44
CA LYS A 111 25.54 2.19 15.93
C LYS A 111 26.74 2.26 14.97
N THR A 112 26.50 2.39 13.68
CA THR A 112 27.54 2.37 12.64
C THR A 112 27.73 3.72 11.95
N ASN A 113 26.76 4.64 12.10
CA ASN A 113 26.68 5.90 11.39
C ASN A 113 26.70 5.75 9.85
N LYS A 114 26.17 4.62 9.36
CA LYS A 114 25.98 4.29 7.94
C LYS A 114 24.53 3.86 7.71
N PRO A 115 24.01 3.90 6.47
CA PRO A 115 22.74 3.26 6.15
C PRO A 115 22.70 1.81 6.65
N TYR A 116 21.51 1.34 7.08
CA TYR A 116 21.37 -0.03 7.55
C TYR A 116 21.68 -1.07 6.46
N GLY A 117 21.27 -0.83 5.21
CA GLY A 117 21.32 -1.85 4.16
C GLY A 117 20.68 -3.15 4.60
N LEU A 118 21.35 -4.28 4.39
CA LEU A 118 20.85 -5.59 4.81
C LEU A 118 20.97 -5.87 6.32
N THR A 119 21.60 -4.97 7.08
CA THR A 119 21.58 -5.07 8.56
C THR A 119 20.25 -4.59 9.14
N PHE A 120 19.38 -3.98 8.35
CA PHE A 120 18.00 -3.73 8.76
C PHE A 120 17.30 -5.09 8.98
N PRO A 121 16.60 -5.30 10.09
CA PRO A 121 15.88 -6.55 10.31
C PRO A 121 14.73 -6.70 9.32
N VAL A 122 14.47 -7.94 8.88
CA VAL A 122 13.30 -8.25 8.04
C VAL A 122 12.03 -7.96 8.84
N VAL A 123 11.16 -7.13 8.27
CA VAL A 123 9.87 -6.72 8.86
C VAL A 123 8.72 -7.51 8.26
N THR A 124 7.63 -7.64 9.01
CA THR A 124 6.36 -8.21 8.54
C THR A 124 5.28 -7.12 8.38
N ILE A 125 4.15 -7.45 7.74
CA ILE A 125 2.98 -6.57 7.73
C ILE A 125 2.47 -6.29 9.16
N SER A 126 2.60 -7.25 10.08
CA SER A 126 2.27 -7.06 11.50
C SER A 126 3.16 -5.99 12.13
N ASP A 127 4.48 -6.02 11.87
CA ASP A 127 5.40 -4.99 12.35
C ASP A 127 5.06 -3.60 11.79
N MET A 128 4.69 -3.52 10.51
CA MET A 128 4.23 -2.27 9.89
C MET A 128 2.99 -1.70 10.59
N VAL A 129 2.01 -2.57 10.90
CA VAL A 129 0.79 -2.20 11.63
C VAL A 129 1.09 -1.79 13.08
N ASN A 130 1.99 -2.49 13.76
CA ASN A 130 2.43 -2.14 15.12
C ASN A 130 3.13 -0.78 15.17
N ALA A 131 3.92 -0.44 14.14
CA ALA A 131 4.50 0.90 14.01
C ALA A 131 3.41 1.96 13.79
N GLN A 132 2.46 1.71 12.87
CA GLN A 132 1.32 2.60 12.67
C GLN A 132 0.49 2.80 13.95
N LYS A 133 0.37 1.78 14.81
CA LYS A 133 -0.29 1.90 16.12
C LYS A 133 0.38 2.94 17.03
N LEU A 134 1.71 3.02 17.05
CA LEU A 134 2.41 4.08 17.79
C LEU A 134 2.04 5.47 17.27
N LEU A 135 1.90 5.63 15.96
CA LEU A 135 1.44 6.89 15.36
C LEU A 135 -0.01 7.21 15.75
N ILE A 136 -0.91 6.23 15.70
CA ILE A 136 -2.32 6.41 16.11
C ILE A 136 -2.41 6.83 17.59
N ASP A 137 -1.60 6.24 18.47
CA ASP A 137 -1.53 6.62 19.87
C ASP A 137 -0.94 8.02 20.06
N HIS A 138 0.10 8.37 19.31
CA HIS A 138 0.71 9.70 19.32
C HIS A 138 -0.28 10.81 18.93
N LEU A 139 -1.17 10.53 17.97
CA LEU A 139 -2.21 11.45 17.53
C LEU A 139 -3.43 11.49 18.48
N ASP A 140 -3.40 10.70 19.57
CA ASP A 140 -4.45 10.57 20.58
C ASP A 140 -5.78 10.12 19.94
N ILE A 141 -5.74 9.07 19.12
CA ILE A 141 -6.90 8.51 18.42
C ILE A 141 -7.28 7.17 19.05
N ASN A 142 -8.39 7.17 19.77
CA ASN A 142 -8.86 5.98 20.51
C ASN A 142 -9.82 5.11 19.70
N LYS A 143 -10.40 5.63 18.61
CA LYS A 143 -11.24 4.89 17.67
C LYS A 143 -10.96 5.35 16.24
N ILE A 144 -10.75 4.38 15.36
CA ILE A 144 -10.57 4.55 13.94
C ILE A 144 -11.91 4.26 13.26
N MET A 145 -12.46 5.26 12.58
CA MET A 145 -13.72 5.14 11.85
C MET A 145 -13.59 4.12 10.72
N SER A 146 -12.48 4.20 9.98
CA SER A 146 -12.22 3.28 8.88
C SER A 146 -10.73 3.10 8.63
N ILE A 147 -10.34 1.89 8.24
CA ILE A 147 -9.02 1.61 7.67
C ILE A 147 -9.21 1.17 6.23
N SER A 148 -8.46 1.75 5.31
CA SER A 148 -8.56 1.42 3.89
C SER A 148 -7.19 1.29 3.26
N GLY A 149 -7.08 0.37 2.30
CA GLY A 149 -5.88 0.25 1.49
C GLY A 149 -6.08 -0.70 0.32
N GLY A 150 -5.41 -0.38 -0.79
CA GLY A 150 -5.33 -1.20 -1.98
C GLY A 150 -4.11 -2.10 -1.98
N SER A 151 -4.18 -3.30 -2.58
CA SER A 151 -3.00 -4.16 -2.76
C SER A 151 -2.36 -4.53 -1.40
N MET A 152 -1.05 -4.30 -1.22
CA MET A 152 -0.36 -4.38 0.07
C MET A 152 -1.03 -3.53 1.17
N GLY A 153 -1.60 -2.38 0.83
CA GLY A 153 -2.37 -1.55 1.77
C GLY A 153 -3.58 -2.28 2.33
N GLY A 154 -4.19 -3.16 1.54
CA GLY A 154 -5.29 -4.01 1.98
C GLY A 154 -4.84 -5.09 2.96
N MET A 155 -3.62 -5.62 2.83
CA MET A 155 -3.04 -6.55 3.82
C MET A 155 -2.84 -5.87 5.17
N GLN A 156 -2.30 -4.65 5.16
CA GLN A 156 -2.18 -3.83 6.38
C GLN A 156 -3.56 -3.58 7.00
N ALA A 157 -4.55 -3.18 6.18
CA ALA A 157 -5.91 -2.95 6.65
C ALA A 157 -6.53 -4.19 7.30
N LEU A 158 -6.36 -5.37 6.69
CA LEU A 158 -6.82 -6.63 7.28
C LEU A 158 -6.08 -6.95 8.58
N GLN A 159 -4.74 -6.84 8.60
CA GLN A 159 -3.92 -7.09 9.78
C GLN A 159 -4.34 -6.20 10.96
N TRP A 160 -4.64 -4.92 10.71
CA TRP A 160 -5.18 -4.01 11.72
C TRP A 160 -6.43 -4.57 12.40
N THR A 161 -7.37 -5.11 11.63
CA THR A 161 -8.60 -5.68 12.18
C THR A 161 -8.37 -6.88 13.08
N ILE A 162 -7.25 -7.58 12.91
CA ILE A 162 -6.87 -8.73 13.73
C ILE A 162 -6.08 -8.29 14.96
N SER A 163 -5.10 -7.41 14.78
CA SER A 163 -4.21 -6.96 15.86
C SER A 163 -4.92 -6.05 16.88
N TYR A 164 -5.82 -5.20 16.40
CA TYR A 164 -6.46 -4.15 17.22
C TYR A 164 -7.98 -4.03 16.94
N PRO A 165 -8.75 -5.13 17.09
CA PRO A 165 -10.17 -5.18 16.68
C PRO A 165 -11.05 -4.14 17.41
N ASP A 166 -10.75 -3.84 18.68
CA ASP A 166 -11.62 -3.03 19.54
C ASP A 166 -11.67 -1.54 19.16
N ILE A 167 -10.69 -1.06 18.41
CA ILE A 167 -10.59 0.36 18.03
C ILE A 167 -11.02 0.60 16.58
N ILE A 168 -11.47 -0.41 15.84
CA ILE A 168 -11.76 -0.30 14.40
C ILE A 168 -13.25 -0.47 14.13
N MET A 169 -13.89 0.60 13.68
CA MET A 169 -15.32 0.56 13.33
C MET A 169 -15.57 -0.06 11.96
N SER A 170 -14.69 0.19 10.99
CA SER A 170 -14.82 -0.38 9.65
C SER A 170 -13.49 -0.59 8.92
N CYS A 171 -13.51 -1.47 7.92
CA CYS A 171 -12.37 -1.80 7.08
C CYS A 171 -12.78 -1.85 5.60
N ILE A 172 -11.99 -1.25 4.73
CA ILE A 172 -12.20 -1.18 3.28
C ILE A 172 -10.96 -1.75 2.57
N PRO A 173 -10.80 -3.09 2.53
CA PRO A 173 -9.75 -3.74 1.78
C PRO A 173 -10.11 -3.75 0.28
N ILE A 174 -9.17 -3.27 -0.56
CA ILE A 174 -9.38 -3.10 -2.00
C ILE A 174 -8.33 -3.91 -2.76
N ALA A 175 -8.74 -4.71 -3.75
CA ALA A 175 -7.83 -5.46 -4.63
C ALA A 175 -6.67 -6.13 -3.86
N THR A 176 -7.01 -6.94 -2.87
CA THR A 176 -6.04 -7.48 -1.90
C THR A 176 -6.35 -8.94 -1.56
N THR A 177 -5.59 -9.51 -0.65
CA THR A 177 -5.69 -10.91 -0.24
C THR A 177 -5.38 -11.09 1.24
N SER A 178 -5.81 -12.23 1.79
CA SER A 178 -5.44 -12.67 3.14
C SER A 178 -4.07 -13.36 3.21
N LYS A 179 -3.53 -13.76 2.05
CA LYS A 179 -2.17 -14.26 1.83
C LYS A 179 -1.78 -14.25 0.36
N HIS A 180 -0.50 -14.14 0.06
CA HIS A 180 -0.03 -14.30 -1.32
C HIS A 180 -0.22 -15.73 -1.84
N SER A 181 -0.57 -15.83 -3.12
CA SER A 181 -0.54 -17.05 -3.92
C SER A 181 0.88 -17.35 -4.42
N ALA A 182 1.10 -18.57 -4.90
CA ALA A 182 2.38 -18.95 -5.51
C ALA A 182 2.78 -18.03 -6.69
N LEU A 183 1.80 -17.53 -7.46
CA LEU A 183 2.07 -16.64 -8.58
C LEU A 183 2.55 -15.25 -8.11
N GLN A 184 1.90 -14.70 -7.07
CA GLN A 184 2.32 -13.42 -6.46
C GLN A 184 3.74 -13.52 -5.91
N ILE A 185 4.03 -14.58 -5.14
CA ILE A 185 5.38 -14.85 -4.59
C ILE A 185 6.43 -14.99 -5.71
N ALA A 186 6.07 -15.65 -6.82
CA ALA A 186 6.99 -15.83 -7.94
C ALA A 186 7.38 -14.49 -8.60
N PHE A 187 6.44 -13.56 -8.77
CA PHE A 187 6.76 -12.25 -9.34
C PHE A 187 7.64 -11.42 -8.41
N ASP A 188 7.32 -11.40 -7.13
CA ASP A 188 8.13 -10.71 -6.12
C ASP A 188 9.55 -11.30 -6.06
N GLU A 189 9.69 -12.63 -6.12
CA GLU A 189 10.98 -13.30 -6.15
C GLU A 189 11.82 -12.93 -7.38
N VAL A 190 11.23 -12.91 -8.58
CA VAL A 190 11.97 -12.51 -9.78
C VAL A 190 12.43 -11.05 -9.68
N GLY A 191 11.61 -10.16 -9.11
CA GLY A 191 11.99 -8.78 -8.84
C GLY A 191 13.19 -8.68 -7.88
N ARG A 192 13.16 -9.44 -6.78
CA ARG A 192 14.27 -9.51 -5.82
C ARG A 192 15.55 -10.06 -6.45
N GLN A 193 15.46 -11.15 -7.22
CA GLN A 193 16.61 -11.74 -7.91
C GLN A 193 17.20 -10.79 -8.96
N ALA A 194 16.38 -10.02 -9.67
CA ALA A 194 16.85 -9.03 -10.61
C ALA A 194 17.71 -7.95 -9.91
N ILE A 195 17.31 -7.50 -8.73
CA ILE A 195 18.07 -6.55 -7.90
C ILE A 195 19.37 -7.19 -7.39
N MET A 196 19.28 -8.37 -6.76
CA MET A 196 20.45 -9.02 -6.15
C MET A 196 21.49 -9.50 -7.18
N ALA A 197 21.09 -9.70 -8.43
CA ALA A 197 22.00 -10.03 -9.54
C ALA A 197 22.65 -8.80 -10.18
N ASP A 198 22.22 -7.57 -9.85
CA ASP A 198 22.85 -6.35 -10.34
C ASP A 198 24.21 -6.16 -9.65
N PRO A 199 25.33 -6.05 -10.41
CA PRO A 199 26.63 -5.80 -9.81
C PRO A 199 26.70 -4.54 -8.93
N GLY A 200 25.87 -3.53 -9.21
CA GLY A 200 25.77 -2.32 -8.39
C GLY A 200 25.01 -2.52 -7.07
N TRP A 201 24.45 -3.70 -6.80
CA TRP A 201 23.77 -3.95 -5.53
C TRP A 201 24.76 -4.16 -4.38
N GLU A 202 25.97 -4.65 -4.66
CA GLU A 202 27.06 -4.78 -3.68
C GLU A 202 26.63 -5.43 -2.36
N ASP A 203 25.94 -6.57 -2.43
CA ASP A 203 25.39 -7.29 -1.26
C ASP A 203 24.49 -6.41 -0.34
N GLY A 204 23.90 -5.37 -0.93
CA GLY A 204 23.01 -4.39 -0.29
C GLY A 204 23.71 -3.19 0.35
N ASP A 205 25.03 -3.04 0.22
CA ASP A 205 25.82 -1.93 0.76
C ASP A 205 26.14 -0.83 -0.27
N TYR A 206 25.29 -0.66 -1.29
CA TYR A 206 25.49 0.24 -2.44
C TYR A 206 25.36 1.74 -2.16
N TYR A 207 25.02 2.17 -0.93
CA TYR A 207 24.63 3.57 -0.64
C TYR A 207 25.73 4.61 -0.85
N GLU A 208 27.01 4.19 -0.88
CA GLU A 208 28.17 5.06 -1.17
C GLU A 208 28.68 4.90 -2.62
N ASN A 209 28.07 4.02 -3.42
CA ASN A 209 28.53 3.58 -4.74
C ASN A 209 27.44 3.70 -5.82
N ASP A 210 27.66 3.08 -6.99
CA ASP A 210 26.68 3.04 -8.07
C ASP A 210 25.44 2.25 -7.65
N LEU A 211 24.26 2.85 -7.76
CA LEU A 211 23.00 2.20 -7.39
C LEU A 211 22.67 1.02 -8.35
N PRO A 212 21.98 -0.04 -7.89
CA PRO A 212 21.56 -1.20 -8.70
C PRO A 212 20.40 -0.86 -9.66
N PHE A 213 20.64 0.10 -10.56
CA PHE A 213 19.62 0.68 -11.43
C PHE A 213 19.03 -0.33 -12.39
N ARG A 214 19.82 -1.29 -12.90
CA ARG A 214 19.34 -2.25 -13.90
C ARG A 214 18.41 -3.25 -13.25
N GLY A 215 18.81 -3.80 -12.11
CA GLY A 215 18.02 -4.74 -11.34
C GLY A 215 16.70 -4.15 -10.87
N LEU A 216 16.74 -2.95 -10.27
CA LEU A 216 15.53 -2.26 -9.80
C LEU A 216 14.60 -1.85 -10.95
N SER A 217 15.17 -1.43 -12.10
CA SER A 217 14.39 -1.11 -13.29
C SER A 217 13.65 -2.36 -13.83
N VAL A 218 14.33 -3.50 -13.93
CA VAL A 218 13.72 -4.78 -14.35
C VAL A 218 12.63 -5.22 -13.37
N ALA A 219 12.88 -5.14 -12.06
CA ALA A 219 11.87 -5.44 -11.05
C ALA A 219 10.61 -4.57 -11.22
N ARG A 220 10.79 -3.27 -11.52
CA ARG A 220 9.67 -2.36 -11.79
C ARG A 220 8.95 -2.64 -13.11
N MET A 221 9.67 -3.07 -14.14
CA MET A 221 9.06 -3.48 -15.41
C MET A 221 8.13 -4.67 -15.21
N ILE A 222 8.58 -5.69 -14.46
CA ILE A 222 7.77 -6.86 -14.11
C ILE A 222 6.51 -6.41 -13.35
N GLY A 223 6.66 -5.56 -12.33
CA GLY A 223 5.52 -5.00 -11.60
C GLY A 223 4.51 -4.33 -12.53
N HIS A 224 4.93 -3.45 -13.43
CA HIS A 224 4.02 -2.80 -14.37
C HIS A 224 3.31 -3.75 -15.33
N ILE A 225 3.98 -4.82 -15.77
CA ILE A 225 3.33 -5.86 -16.57
C ILE A 225 2.22 -6.50 -15.74
N THR A 226 2.49 -6.84 -14.48
CA THR A 226 1.51 -7.47 -13.58
C THR A 226 0.34 -6.57 -13.19
N TYR A 227 0.50 -5.24 -13.26
CA TYR A 227 -0.54 -4.33 -12.84
C TYR A 227 -1.57 -4.00 -13.92
N MET A 228 -1.25 -4.30 -15.18
CA MET A 228 -2.12 -4.04 -16.32
C MET A 228 -2.83 -5.32 -16.76
N SER A 229 -4.07 -5.22 -17.25
CA SER A 229 -4.73 -6.35 -17.92
C SER A 229 -4.17 -6.58 -19.33
N ASP A 230 -4.39 -7.78 -19.87
CA ASP A 230 -4.10 -8.11 -21.27
C ASP A 230 -4.80 -7.14 -22.24
N THR A 231 -6.10 -6.90 -22.03
CA THR A 231 -6.90 -5.93 -22.79
C THR A 231 -6.29 -4.51 -22.75
N SER A 232 -5.82 -4.07 -21.57
CA SER A 232 -5.18 -2.75 -21.43
C SER A 232 -3.88 -2.66 -22.21
N MET A 233 -3.07 -3.72 -22.16
CA MET A 233 -1.79 -3.79 -22.87
C MET A 233 -1.99 -3.80 -24.38
N GLU A 234 -2.93 -4.62 -24.88
CA GLU A 234 -3.26 -4.72 -26.30
C GLU A 234 -3.83 -3.41 -26.83
N ASN A 235 -4.81 -2.80 -26.14
CA ASN A 235 -5.40 -1.54 -26.57
C ASN A 235 -4.40 -0.38 -26.59
N LYS A 236 -3.44 -0.38 -25.67
CA LYS A 236 -2.48 0.72 -25.52
C LYS A 236 -1.29 0.60 -26.48
N PHE A 237 -0.83 -0.61 -26.77
CA PHE A 237 0.40 -0.82 -27.53
C PHE A 237 0.22 -1.73 -28.74
N GLY A 238 -0.57 -2.79 -28.62
CA GLY A 238 -0.67 -3.87 -29.61
C GLY A 238 0.71 -4.29 -30.10
N ARG A 239 0.90 -4.27 -31.43
CA ARG A 239 2.20 -4.53 -32.07
C ARG A 239 2.86 -3.27 -32.66
N ALA A 240 2.56 -2.09 -32.11
CA ALA A 240 3.09 -0.84 -32.64
C ALA A 240 4.62 -0.75 -32.51
N LEU A 241 5.28 -0.41 -33.63
CA LEU A 241 6.71 -0.15 -33.68
C LEU A 241 7.00 1.35 -33.55
N LYS A 242 8.12 1.69 -32.90
CA LYS A 242 8.67 3.06 -32.81
C LYS A 242 9.14 3.57 -34.17
N LYS A 243 9.66 2.68 -35.01
CA LYS A 243 10.05 2.93 -36.41
C LYS A 243 9.34 1.93 -37.30
N LYS A 244 9.00 2.30 -38.54
CA LYS A 244 8.17 1.48 -39.44
C LYS A 244 8.83 0.18 -39.95
N GLU A 245 10.04 -0.16 -39.51
CA GLU A 245 10.85 -1.27 -40.01
C GLU A 245 11.53 -2.00 -38.84
N TYR A 246 11.78 -3.30 -39.03
CA TYR A 246 12.56 -4.11 -38.09
C TYR A 246 14.07 -3.90 -38.32
N GLY A 247 14.81 -3.73 -37.24
CA GLY A 247 16.27 -3.58 -37.18
C GLY A 247 17.03 -4.90 -36.98
N TYR A 248 16.36 -5.96 -36.50
CA TYR A 248 16.94 -7.30 -36.26
C TYR A 248 18.12 -7.29 -35.27
N ASP A 249 18.01 -6.47 -34.21
CA ASP A 249 18.94 -6.41 -33.10
C ASP A 249 18.18 -6.35 -31.75
N PHE A 250 18.88 -6.05 -30.65
CA PHE A 250 18.29 -5.94 -29.30
C PHE A 250 17.92 -4.50 -28.90
N THR A 251 17.86 -3.58 -29.86
CA THR A 251 17.39 -2.22 -29.61
C THR A 251 15.87 -2.19 -29.42
N GLN A 252 15.37 -1.07 -28.89
CA GLN A 252 13.93 -0.93 -28.65
C GLN A 252 13.22 -0.67 -29.98
N GLU A 253 12.37 -1.59 -30.38
CA GLU A 253 11.61 -1.52 -31.63
C GLU A 253 10.13 -1.32 -31.37
N PHE A 254 9.58 -1.88 -30.28
CA PHE A 254 8.17 -1.76 -29.95
C PHE A 254 7.90 -0.62 -28.96
N GLU A 255 6.72 0.00 -29.08
CA GLU A 255 6.29 1.07 -28.17
C GLU A 255 6.21 0.58 -26.72
N VAL A 256 5.74 -0.66 -26.49
CA VAL A 256 5.65 -1.27 -25.16
C VAL A 256 7.02 -1.41 -24.48
N GLU A 257 8.08 -1.72 -25.24
CA GLU A 257 9.45 -1.82 -24.70
C GLU A 257 9.95 -0.46 -24.22
N GLY A 258 9.67 0.58 -25.00
CA GLY A 258 9.99 1.96 -24.64
C GLY A 258 9.25 2.42 -23.39
N TYR A 259 7.96 2.11 -23.34
CA TYR A 259 7.12 2.43 -22.20
C TYR A 259 7.63 1.78 -20.91
N LEU A 260 7.89 0.47 -20.93
CA LEU A 260 8.35 -0.27 -19.75
C LEU A 260 9.69 0.25 -19.24
N ARG A 261 10.66 0.53 -20.14
CA ARG A 261 11.95 1.10 -19.73
C ARG A 261 11.79 2.49 -19.12
N ASN A 262 10.99 3.37 -19.72
CA ASN A 262 10.72 4.70 -19.16
C ASN A 262 10.04 4.61 -17.76
N ARG A 263 9.16 3.63 -17.56
CA ARG A 263 8.55 3.37 -16.25
C ARG A 263 9.55 2.87 -15.22
N GLY A 264 10.50 2.03 -15.62
CA GLY A 264 11.64 1.64 -14.79
C GLY A 264 12.50 2.84 -14.40
N ASP A 265 12.92 3.65 -15.37
CA ASP A 265 13.81 4.80 -15.17
C ASP A 265 13.22 5.88 -14.24
N ASN A 266 11.91 6.09 -14.25
CA ASN A 266 11.27 7.03 -13.33
C ASN A 266 11.14 6.47 -11.90
N PHE A 267 11.07 5.15 -11.75
CA PHE A 267 10.91 4.52 -10.44
C PHE A 267 12.22 4.49 -9.66
N ILE A 268 13.34 4.22 -10.33
CA ILE A 268 14.67 4.19 -9.71
C ILE A 268 15.07 5.52 -9.07
N GLN A 269 14.52 6.65 -9.53
CA GLN A 269 14.81 7.98 -8.96
C GLN A 269 14.17 8.19 -7.59
N ARG A 270 13.15 7.39 -7.23
CA ARG A 270 12.32 7.62 -6.06
C ARG A 270 12.25 6.44 -5.09
N PHE A 271 12.84 5.29 -5.42
CA PHE A 271 12.69 4.06 -4.66
C PHE A 271 14.04 3.42 -4.36
N ASP A 272 14.19 2.89 -3.15
CA ASP A 272 15.38 2.19 -2.69
C ASP A 272 15.29 0.69 -3.00
N ALA A 273 16.37 0.11 -3.50
CA ALA A 273 16.39 -1.29 -3.93
C ALA A 273 16.27 -2.26 -2.74
N ASN A 274 16.95 -2.00 -1.63
CA ASN A 274 16.79 -2.78 -0.41
C ASN A 274 15.36 -2.67 0.12
N SER A 275 14.77 -1.47 0.20
CA SER A 275 13.37 -1.33 0.60
C SER A 275 12.40 -2.16 -0.26
N TYR A 276 12.65 -2.30 -1.56
CA TYR A 276 11.88 -3.22 -2.40
C TYR A 276 12.01 -4.68 -1.92
N LEU A 277 13.22 -5.14 -1.59
CA LEU A 277 13.43 -6.48 -1.02
C LEU A 277 12.66 -6.66 0.28
N TYR A 278 12.76 -5.72 1.22
CA TYR A 278 12.09 -5.80 2.53
C TYR A 278 10.57 -5.79 2.41
N ILE A 279 10.01 -4.86 1.63
CA ILE A 279 8.55 -4.73 1.51
C ILE A 279 7.95 -5.94 0.80
N THR A 280 8.52 -6.38 -0.33
CA THR A 280 8.01 -7.58 -1.03
C THR A 280 8.17 -8.84 -0.18
N LYS A 281 9.23 -8.94 0.63
CA LYS A 281 9.38 -10.04 1.57
C LYS A 281 8.31 -10.02 2.66
N ALA A 282 7.96 -8.84 3.17
CA ALA A 282 6.88 -8.66 4.14
C ALA A 282 5.52 -9.11 3.56
N MET A 283 5.26 -8.77 2.29
CA MET A 283 4.05 -9.19 1.56
C MET A 283 4.00 -10.71 1.38
N ASP A 284 5.10 -11.34 0.99
CA ASP A 284 5.20 -12.80 0.85
C ASP A 284 5.06 -13.55 2.18
N TYR A 285 5.52 -12.95 3.28
CA TYR A 285 5.37 -13.51 4.63
C TYR A 285 3.99 -13.31 5.23
N PHE A 286 3.19 -12.39 4.68
CA PHE A 286 1.84 -12.16 5.15
C PHE A 286 0.93 -13.35 4.83
N ASP A 287 0.54 -14.06 5.89
CA ASP A 287 -0.43 -15.14 5.82
C ASP A 287 -1.30 -15.12 7.08
N LEU A 288 -2.50 -14.54 6.97
CA LEU A 288 -3.47 -14.58 8.06
C LEU A 288 -3.88 -16.02 8.40
N GLN A 289 -3.64 -16.98 7.52
CA GLN A 289 -4.00 -18.39 7.70
C GLN A 289 -2.84 -19.26 8.18
N LYS A 290 -1.72 -18.66 8.61
CA LYS A 290 -0.50 -19.37 9.01
C LYS A 290 -0.74 -20.35 10.15
N GLU A 291 -1.49 -19.92 11.18
CA GLU A 291 -1.71 -20.71 12.40
C GLU A 291 -3.14 -21.23 12.55
N ALA A 292 -4.09 -20.63 11.83
CA ALA A 292 -5.52 -20.86 11.97
C ALA A 292 -6.23 -20.64 10.64
N ASN A 293 -7.46 -21.14 10.47
CA ASN A 293 -8.22 -20.81 9.27
C ASN A 293 -8.84 -19.39 9.34
N LEU A 294 -9.22 -18.79 8.21
CA LEU A 294 -9.77 -17.42 8.22
C LEU A 294 -11.03 -17.27 9.08
N PHE A 295 -11.82 -18.33 9.27
CA PHE A 295 -12.98 -18.24 10.13
C PHE A 295 -12.57 -18.00 11.58
N GLU A 296 -11.56 -18.72 12.09
CA GLU A 296 -11.01 -18.53 13.45
C GLU A 296 -10.37 -17.16 13.62
N VAL A 297 -9.59 -16.73 12.63
CA VAL A 297 -8.87 -15.44 12.64
C VAL A 297 -9.84 -14.26 12.70
N PHE A 298 -11.03 -14.38 12.10
CA PHE A 298 -12.03 -13.31 12.05
C PHE A 298 -13.02 -13.33 13.24
N GLN A 299 -12.95 -14.32 14.14
CA GLN A 299 -13.77 -14.34 15.36
C GLN A 299 -13.68 -13.07 16.23
N PRO A 300 -12.48 -12.48 16.47
CA PRO A 300 -12.38 -11.24 17.26
C PRO A 300 -12.90 -9.99 16.52
N VAL A 301 -13.16 -10.08 15.21
CA VAL A 301 -13.44 -8.94 14.32
C VAL A 301 -14.95 -8.64 14.20
N LYS A 302 -15.79 -9.25 15.04
CA LYS A 302 -17.26 -9.24 14.92
C LYS A 302 -17.91 -7.86 14.89
N ASN A 303 -17.26 -6.86 15.50
CA ASN A 303 -17.80 -5.51 15.62
C ASN A 303 -17.37 -4.58 14.47
N THR A 304 -16.47 -5.01 13.59
CA THR A 304 -15.97 -4.21 12.47
C THR A 304 -16.82 -4.45 11.22
N LYS A 305 -17.22 -3.38 10.54
CA LYS A 305 -17.95 -3.47 9.25
C LYS A 305 -16.97 -3.54 8.08
N PHE A 306 -17.29 -4.28 7.02
CA PHE A 306 -16.42 -4.42 5.85
C PHE A 306 -17.07 -3.92 4.56
N LEU A 307 -16.29 -3.22 3.74
CA LEU A 307 -16.55 -3.02 2.32
C LEU A 307 -15.37 -3.59 1.53
N VAL A 308 -15.56 -4.77 0.94
CA VAL A 308 -14.52 -5.43 0.13
C VAL A 308 -14.74 -5.08 -1.33
N ILE A 309 -13.74 -4.46 -1.96
CA ILE A 309 -13.78 -4.06 -3.37
C ILE A 309 -12.78 -4.90 -4.16
N ALA A 310 -13.22 -5.47 -5.29
CA ALA A 310 -12.39 -6.20 -6.24
C ALA A 310 -12.62 -5.66 -7.66
N PHE A 311 -11.73 -6.00 -8.59
CA PHE A 311 -11.84 -5.59 -10.00
C PHE A 311 -11.83 -6.80 -10.92
N SER A 312 -12.72 -6.82 -11.91
CA SER A 312 -12.96 -7.99 -12.78
C SER A 312 -11.73 -8.44 -13.57
N SER A 313 -10.88 -7.50 -14.02
CA SER A 313 -9.66 -7.79 -14.78
C SER A 313 -8.40 -7.88 -13.93
N ASP A 314 -8.49 -7.70 -12.61
CA ASP A 314 -7.33 -7.90 -11.74
C ASP A 314 -6.98 -9.39 -11.73
N TRP A 315 -5.80 -9.69 -12.23
CA TRP A 315 -5.26 -11.05 -12.27
C TRP A 315 -4.08 -11.23 -11.31
N LEU A 316 -3.57 -10.14 -10.72
CA LEU A 316 -2.55 -10.19 -9.68
C LEU A 316 -3.21 -10.43 -8.31
N TYR A 317 -4.30 -9.72 -8.01
CA TYR A 317 -5.17 -9.91 -6.84
C TYR A 317 -6.59 -10.24 -7.28
N PRO A 318 -6.80 -11.44 -7.84
CA PRO A 318 -8.04 -11.79 -8.50
C PRO A 318 -9.25 -11.80 -7.57
N PRO A 319 -10.47 -11.54 -8.08
CA PRO A 319 -11.69 -11.44 -7.26
C PRO A 319 -11.97 -12.63 -6.34
N TYR A 320 -11.44 -13.82 -6.64
CA TYR A 320 -11.61 -14.97 -5.74
C TYR A 320 -10.91 -14.76 -4.39
N GLN A 321 -9.78 -14.03 -4.33
CA GLN A 321 -9.08 -13.72 -3.08
C GLN A 321 -9.93 -12.80 -2.19
N SER A 322 -10.54 -11.76 -2.79
CA SER A 322 -11.52 -10.92 -2.10
C SER A 322 -12.75 -11.71 -1.64
N LYS A 323 -13.23 -12.67 -2.44
CA LYS A 323 -14.35 -13.55 -2.06
C LYS A 323 -14.03 -14.47 -0.88
N GLU A 324 -12.78 -14.86 -0.68
CA GLU A 324 -12.34 -15.62 0.50
C GLU A 324 -12.47 -14.79 1.79
N ILE A 325 -12.05 -13.53 1.76
CA ILE A 325 -12.24 -12.58 2.87
C ILE A 325 -13.74 -12.42 3.18
N VAL A 326 -14.56 -12.19 2.15
CA VAL A 326 -16.01 -12.03 2.30
C VAL A 326 -16.66 -13.29 2.89
N LYS A 327 -16.20 -14.48 2.47
CA LYS A 327 -16.69 -15.75 3.02
C LYS A 327 -16.38 -15.86 4.51
N ALA A 328 -15.16 -15.50 4.94
CA ALA A 328 -14.77 -15.49 6.34
C ALA A 328 -15.62 -14.52 7.17
N CYS A 329 -15.86 -13.32 6.66
CA CYS A 329 -16.77 -12.34 7.28
C CYS A 329 -18.19 -12.91 7.45
N LYS A 330 -18.77 -13.46 6.38
CA LYS A 330 -20.13 -14.03 6.40
C LYS A 330 -20.26 -15.19 7.39
N MET A 331 -19.27 -16.09 7.44
CA MET A 331 -19.27 -17.21 8.38
C MET A 331 -19.24 -16.74 9.85
N ASN A 332 -18.64 -15.57 10.12
CA ASN A 332 -18.57 -14.96 11.45
C ASN A 332 -19.75 -14.03 11.78
N GLY A 333 -20.72 -13.85 10.87
CA GLY A 333 -21.82 -12.91 11.05
C GLY A 333 -21.40 -11.43 10.98
N ILE A 334 -20.24 -11.13 10.38
CA ILE A 334 -19.72 -9.78 10.20
C ILE A 334 -20.52 -9.05 9.09
N ASP A 335 -20.91 -7.79 9.33
CA ASP A 335 -21.56 -6.93 8.34
C ASP A 335 -20.58 -6.60 7.21
N VAL A 336 -20.68 -7.33 6.09
CA VAL A 336 -19.80 -7.21 4.94
C VAL A 336 -20.58 -6.90 3.67
N THR A 337 -20.13 -5.89 2.93
CA THR A 337 -20.53 -5.60 1.56
C THR A 337 -19.40 -6.00 0.62
N TYR A 338 -19.74 -6.69 -0.48
CA TYR A 338 -18.80 -7.04 -1.53
C TYR A 338 -19.21 -6.38 -2.85
N CYS A 339 -18.26 -5.71 -3.50
CA CYS A 339 -18.45 -5.11 -4.80
C CYS A 339 -17.31 -5.53 -5.74
N GLU A 340 -17.68 -6.03 -6.92
CA GLU A 340 -16.75 -6.34 -8.00
C GLU A 340 -16.97 -5.31 -9.10
N ILE A 341 -16.03 -4.38 -9.24
CA ILE A 341 -16.08 -3.30 -10.24
C ILE A 341 -15.59 -3.87 -11.57
N SER A 342 -16.37 -3.67 -12.63
CA SER A 342 -15.95 -4.05 -13.96
C SER A 342 -14.93 -3.05 -14.47
N SER A 343 -13.70 -3.50 -14.73
CA SER A 343 -12.62 -2.64 -15.25
C SER A 343 -11.74 -3.42 -16.22
N ASP A 344 -11.11 -2.72 -17.15
CA ASP A 344 -10.06 -3.26 -18.02
C ASP A 344 -8.65 -2.87 -17.56
N TYR A 345 -8.47 -2.18 -16.43
CA TYR A 345 -7.15 -1.66 -16.03
C TYR A 345 -6.27 -2.68 -15.29
N GLY A 346 -6.77 -3.88 -14.97
CA GLY A 346 -6.02 -4.85 -14.17
C GLY A 346 -5.94 -4.43 -12.70
N HIS A 347 -4.80 -4.68 -12.07
CA HIS A 347 -4.59 -4.36 -10.65
C HIS A 347 -4.58 -2.86 -10.36
N ASP A 348 -4.07 -2.03 -11.28
CA ASP A 348 -4.02 -0.57 -11.10
C ASP A 348 -5.42 0.09 -11.13
N ALA A 349 -6.48 -0.68 -11.36
CA ALA A 349 -7.85 -0.18 -11.40
C ALA A 349 -8.25 0.63 -10.15
N PHE A 350 -7.80 0.26 -8.93
CA PHE A 350 -8.13 1.03 -7.71
C PHE A 350 -7.51 2.44 -7.64
N LEU A 351 -6.56 2.73 -8.52
CA LEU A 351 -5.95 4.06 -8.67
C LEU A 351 -6.58 4.85 -9.83
N ILE A 352 -7.48 4.24 -10.61
CA ILE A 352 -8.00 4.77 -11.87
C ILE A 352 -9.53 4.82 -11.89
N GLU A 353 -10.23 3.81 -11.38
CA GLU A 353 -11.69 3.63 -11.41
C GLU A 353 -12.42 4.37 -10.27
N TYR A 354 -12.01 5.62 -10.03
CA TYR A 354 -12.43 6.37 -8.85
C TYR A 354 -13.93 6.66 -8.77
N ALA A 355 -14.66 6.70 -9.89
CA ALA A 355 -16.05 7.15 -9.90
C ALA A 355 -17.00 6.17 -9.21
N GLU A 356 -16.83 4.86 -9.45
CA GLU A 356 -17.63 3.82 -8.80
C GLU A 356 -17.17 3.61 -7.36
N GLU A 357 -15.85 3.54 -7.15
CA GLU A 357 -15.25 3.45 -5.81
C GLU A 357 -15.71 4.60 -4.90
N THR A 358 -15.72 5.84 -5.40
CA THR A 358 -16.17 7.01 -4.64
C THR A 358 -17.59 6.85 -4.16
N LYS A 359 -18.51 6.38 -5.03
CA LYS A 359 -19.91 6.15 -4.65
C LYS A 359 -19.99 5.10 -3.55
N LEU A 360 -19.33 3.95 -3.72
CA LEU A 360 -19.38 2.84 -2.76
C LEU A 360 -18.82 3.25 -1.40
N ILE A 361 -17.63 3.85 -1.38
CA ILE A 361 -16.94 4.28 -0.16
C ILE A 361 -17.74 5.37 0.57
N THR A 362 -18.27 6.36 -0.17
CA THR A 362 -19.06 7.45 0.43
C THR A 362 -20.29 6.91 1.16
N HIS A 363 -21.09 6.08 0.49
CA HIS A 363 -22.30 5.50 1.09
C HIS A 363 -21.97 4.58 2.27
N PHE A 364 -20.88 3.81 2.16
CA PHE A 364 -20.44 2.93 3.24
C PHE A 364 -20.01 3.72 4.48
N LEU A 365 -19.17 4.74 4.33
CA LEU A 365 -18.73 5.58 5.45
C LEU A 365 -19.90 6.34 6.10
N GLU A 366 -20.86 6.82 5.32
CA GLU A 366 -22.10 7.43 5.86
C GLU A 366 -22.92 6.43 6.67
N LYS A 367 -23.04 5.17 6.22
CA LYS A 367 -23.69 4.09 6.98
C LYS A 367 -22.93 3.76 8.28
N VAL A 368 -21.60 3.75 8.26
CA VAL A 368 -20.76 3.52 9.45
C VAL A 368 -21.01 4.61 10.49
N LYS A 369 -21.04 5.89 10.06
CA LYS A 369 -21.31 7.03 10.94
C LYS A 369 -22.70 6.99 11.57
N ASN A 370 -23.74 6.73 10.77
CA ASN A 370 -25.13 6.78 11.23
C ASN A 370 -25.49 5.65 12.20
N ASN A 371 -24.87 4.47 12.06
CA ASN A 371 -25.11 3.35 12.99
C ASN A 371 -24.53 3.59 14.39
N LYS A 372 -23.60 4.53 14.56
CA LYS A 372 -23.12 4.96 15.89
C LYS A 372 -24.22 5.68 16.67
N VAL A 373 -24.93 6.61 16.03
CA VAL A 373 -25.98 7.44 16.66
C VAL A 373 -27.13 6.59 17.21
N HIS A 374 -27.41 5.43 16.62
CA HIS A 374 -28.46 4.51 17.07
C HIS A 374 -28.02 3.51 18.14
N ALA A 375 -26.72 3.30 18.37
CA ALA A 375 -26.22 2.41 19.41
C ALA A 375 -26.03 3.12 20.77
N GLU A 376 -26.04 4.46 20.77
CA GLU A 376 -25.89 5.33 21.95
C GLU A 376 -27.25 5.86 22.48
N ASN A 377 -28.37 5.46 21.86
CA ASN A 377 -29.76 5.68 22.33
C ASN A 377 -30.41 4.34 22.65
#